data_AF-A0A1A1ZKU8-F1
#
_entry.id   AF-A0A1A1ZKU8-F1
#
_cell.length_a   1.000
_cell.length_b   1.000
_cell.length_c   1.000
_cell.angle_alpha   90.00
_cell.angle_beta   90.00
_cell.angle_gamma   90.00
#
_symmetry.space_group_name_H-M   'P 1'
#
loop_
_entity.id
_entity.type
_entity.pdbx_description
1 polymer ?
#
loop_
_entity_poly.entity_id
_entity_poly.type
_entity_poly.pdbx_seq_one_letter_code
_entity_poly.pdbx_strand_id
1 'polypeptide(L)' 'MEDGITIAGVPVLTSTHVDGATLAWGIDKTQQRFVVRNGAKVERFPSVTNDGQWVRGIMRAGWDTLNPAGIVRIWDATP' A
#
# COMPACT_ATOMS: atom_id res chain seq x y z
N MET A 1 -1.99 9.61 3.45
CA MET A 1 -2.98 10.41 4.18
C MET A 1 -3.00 9.81 5.57
N GLU A 2 -2.55 10.55 6.57
CA GLU A 2 -2.51 10.12 7.97
C GLU A 2 -3.75 10.77 8.59
N ASP A 3 -4.77 10.00 8.95
CA ASP A 3 -6.08 10.49 9.40
C ASP A 3 -6.04 11.25 10.75
N GLY A 4 -4.84 11.56 11.26
CA GLY A 4 -4.62 12.32 12.49
C GLY A 4 -5.01 11.59 13.79
N ILE A 5 -5.60 10.39 13.68
CA ILE A 5 -6.02 9.60 14.84
C ILE A 5 -4.83 8.82 15.38
N THR A 6 -4.61 8.96 16.69
CA THR A 6 -3.63 8.16 17.43
C THR A 6 -4.34 7.36 18.52
N ILE A 7 -3.91 6.12 18.75
CA ILE A 7 -4.37 5.29 19.85
C ILE A 7 -3.12 4.89 20.64
N ALA A 8 -3.11 5.19 21.94
CA ALA A 8 -1.94 4.97 22.81
C ALA A 8 -0.62 5.55 22.24
N GLY A 9 -0.70 6.69 21.53
CA GLY A 9 0.44 7.34 20.91
C GLY A 9 0.90 6.73 19.57
N VAL A 10 0.22 5.69 19.08
CA VAL A 10 0.50 5.07 17.78
C VAL A 10 -0.44 5.63 16.72
N PRO A 11 0.06 6.09 15.56
CA PRO A 11 -0.79 6.56 14.47
C PRO A 11 -1.60 5.41 13.87
N VAL A 12 -2.89 5.67 13.63
CA VAL A 12 -3.82 4.71 13.05
C VAL A 12 -4.18 5.14 11.64
N LEU A 13 -4.14 4.18 10.72
CA LEU A 13 -4.58 4.36 9.35
C LEU A 13 -5.81 3.49 9.11
N THR A 14 -6.84 4.08 8.53
CA THR A 14 -8.04 3.34 8.11
C THR A 14 -7.92 2.98 6.63
N SER A 15 -8.36 1.79 6.25
CA SER A 15 -8.34 1.33 4.86
C SER A 15 -9.45 0.33 4.61
N THR A 16 -10.17 0.49 3.51
CA THR A 16 -11.19 -0.45 3.04
C THR A 16 -10.60 -1.78 2.55
N HIS A 17 -9.27 -1.90 2.49
CA HIS A 17 -8.57 -3.13 2.08
C HIS A 17 -8.25 -4.07 3.26
N VAL A 18 -8.52 -3.64 4.50
CA VAL A 18 -8.49 -4.54 5.66
C VAL A 18 -9.79 -5.35 5.63
N ASP A 19 -9.68 -6.67 5.65
CA ASP A 19 -10.85 -7.55 5.60
C ASP A 19 -11.70 -7.44 6.88
N GLY A 20 -12.99 -7.73 6.77
CA GLY A 20 -13.94 -7.57 7.88
C GLY A 20 -13.72 -8.51 9.07
N ALA A 21 -12.90 -9.55 8.94
CA ALA A 21 -12.53 -10.43 10.07
C ALA A 21 -11.27 -9.92 10.80
N THR A 22 -10.59 -8.91 10.27
CA THR A 22 -9.43 -8.28 10.90
C THR A 22 -9.84 -7.00 11.61
N LEU A 23 -9.61 -6.95 12.93
CA LEU A 23 -9.83 -5.73 13.70
C LEU A 23 -8.75 -4.68 13.40
N ALA A 24 -7.49 -5.12 13.35
CA ALA A 24 -6.36 -4.25 13.02
C ALA A 24 -5.11 -5.04 12.61
N TRP A 25 -4.17 -4.36 11.96
CA TRP A 25 -2.80 -4.82 11.76
C TRP A 25 -1.82 -3.95 12.55
N GLY A 26 -0.99 -4.58 13.37
CA GLY A 26 0.16 -3.96 13.99
C GLY A 26 1.36 -4.08 13.07
N ILE A 27 1.90 -2.94 12.60
CA ILE A 27 3.00 -2.89 11.65
C ILE A 27 4.04 -1.88 12.12
N ASP A 28 5.26 -2.33 12.40
CA ASP A 28 6.40 -1.43 12.63
C ASP A 28 6.89 -0.85 11.30
N LYS A 29 6.66 0.45 11.10
CA LYS A 29 7.07 1.20 9.91
C LYS A 29 8.57 1.14 9.65
N THR A 30 9.40 1.02 10.70
CA THR A 30 10.87 0.99 10.54
C THR A 30 11.36 -0.30 9.87
N GLN A 31 10.53 -1.36 9.89
CA GLN A 31 10.83 -2.67 9.33
C GLN A 31 10.19 -2.90 7.96
N GLN A 32 9.43 -1.92 7.45
CA GLN A 32 8.83 -1.96 6.12
C GLN A 32 9.75 -1.32 5.09
N ARG A 33 9.91 -1.98 3.94
CA ARG A 33 10.69 -1.47 2.80
C ARG A 33 9.78 -1.38 1.59
N PHE A 34 9.52 -0.15 1.17
CA PHE A 34 8.92 0.13 -0.12
C PHE A 34 10.00 0.74 -1.01
N VAL A 35 10.28 0.11 -2.14
CA VAL A 35 11.28 0.58 -3.10
C VAL A 35 10.64 0.80 -4.44
N VAL A 36 10.93 1.94 -5.05
CA VAL A 36 10.53 2.26 -6.42
C VAL A 36 11.78 2.20 -7.28
N ARG A 37 11.78 1.32 -8.28
CA ARG A 37 12.88 1.26 -9.25
C ARG A 37 12.85 2.53 -10.09
N ASN A 38 14.02 3.08 -10.36
CA ASN A 38 14.17 4.25 -11.24
C ASN A 38 13.54 3.98 -12.63
N GLY A 39 13.14 5.05 -13.31
CA GLY A 39 12.51 5.00 -14.63
C GLY A 39 10.99 4.88 -14.60
N ALA A 40 10.34 5.20 -13.48
CA ALA A 40 8.90 5.40 -13.44
C ALA A 40 8.53 6.58 -14.36
N LYS A 41 7.66 6.36 -15.34
CA LYS A 41 7.30 7.39 -16.33
C LYS A 41 5.88 7.24 -16.84
N VAL A 42 5.35 8.35 -17.34
CA VAL A 42 4.09 8.40 -18.08
C VAL A 42 4.41 8.77 -19.52
N GLU A 43 3.89 7.99 -20.47
CA GLU A 43 4.06 8.21 -21.90
C GLU A 43 2.70 8.46 -22.55
N ARG A 44 2.68 9.34 -23.55
CA ARG A 44 1.52 9.62 -24.39
C ARG A 44 1.88 9.30 -25.83
N PHE A 45 1.06 8.51 -26.52
CA PHE A 45 1.24 8.19 -27.94
C PHE A 45 -0.10 8.10 -28.67
N PRO A 46 -0.16 8.44 -29.97
CA PRO A 46 -1.41 8.47 -30.72
C PRO A 46 -2.02 7.08 -30.88
N SER A 47 -3.35 7.02 -30.83
CA SER A 47 -4.15 5.85 -31.16
C SER A 47 -4.53 5.90 -32.63
N VAL A 48 -3.65 5.37 -33.48
CA VAL A 48 -3.79 5.43 -34.94
C VAL A 48 -5.02 4.70 -35.48
N THR A 49 -5.60 3.76 -34.72
CA THR A 49 -6.78 2.99 -35.13
C THR A 49 -8.11 3.67 -34.80
N ASN A 50 -8.12 4.58 -33.80
CA ASN A 50 -9.35 5.11 -33.21
C ASN A 50 -9.36 6.65 -33.07
N ASP A 51 -8.50 7.37 -33.81
CA ASP A 51 -8.36 8.83 -33.75
C ASP A 51 -8.32 9.38 -32.30
N GLY A 52 -7.49 8.74 -31.46
CA GLY A 52 -7.45 9.00 -30.04
C GLY A 52 -6.04 9.14 -29.48
N GLN A 53 -5.93 9.25 -28.16
CA GLN A 53 -4.66 9.35 -27.45
C GLN A 53 -4.54 8.21 -26.44
N TRP A 54 -3.49 7.40 -26.55
CA TRP A 54 -3.13 6.45 -25.51
C TRP A 54 -2.25 7.11 -24.46
N VAL A 55 -2.46 6.71 -23.21
CA VAL A 55 -1.64 7.10 -22.06
C VAL A 55 -1.19 5.84 -21.35
N ARG A 56 0.11 5.71 -21.10
CA ARG A 56 0.71 4.56 -20.41
C ARG A 56 1.56 5.02 -19.24
N GLY A 57 1.24 4.53 -18.05
CA GLY A 57 2.11 4.60 -16.88
C GLY A 57 2.98 3.35 -16.79
N ILE A 58 4.29 3.51 -16.62
CA ILE A 58 5.21 2.42 -16.33
C ILE A 58 5.81 2.70 -14.95
N MET A 59 5.53 1.84 -13.97
CA MET A 59 6.12 1.87 -12.64
C MET A 59 6.53 0.46 -12.26
N ARG A 60 7.69 0.33 -11.60
CA ARG A 60 8.16 -0.92 -11.02
C ARG A 60 8.48 -0.67 -9.57
N ALA A 61 7.74 -1.31 -8.68
CA ALA A 61 7.93 -1.20 -7.24
C ALA A 61 8.02 -2.58 -6.61
N GLY A 62 8.69 -2.63 -5.47
CA GLY A 62 8.74 -3.79 -4.60
C GLY A 62 8.36 -3.39 -3.18
N TRP A 63 7.72 -4.31 -2.46
CA TRP A 63 7.47 -4.23 -1.04
C TRP A 63 8.16 -5.42 -0.38
N ASP A 64 8.90 -5.19 0.69
CA ASP A 64 9.38 -6.26 1.56
C ASP A 64 9.36 -5.87 3.05
N THR A 65 9.42 -6.88 3.92
CA THR A 65 9.44 -6.75 5.39
C THR A 65 10.72 -7.35 5.94
N LEU A 66 11.53 -6.55 6.63
CA LEU A 66 12.83 -6.99 7.16
C LEU A 66 12.70 -8.11 8.20
N ASN A 67 11.61 -8.09 8.96
CA ASN A 67 11.29 -9.12 9.94
C ASN A 67 9.79 -9.46 9.81
N PRO A 68 9.47 -10.60 9.18
CA PRO A 68 8.08 -11.02 8.98
C PRO A 68 7.31 -11.24 10.29
N ALA A 69 7.99 -11.61 11.38
CA ALA A 69 7.35 -11.82 12.69
C ALA A 69 6.88 -10.51 13.35
N GLY A 70 7.34 -9.36 12.85
CA GLY A 70 6.92 -8.03 13.34
C GLY A 70 5.55 -7.58 12.84
N ILE A 71 4.92 -8.34 11.94
CA ILE A 71 3.56 -8.07 11.45
C ILE A 71 2.57 -8.86 12.28
N VAL A 72 1.69 -8.16 13.00
CA VAL A 72 0.73 -8.79 13.91
C VAL A 72 -0.69 -8.53 13.43
N ARG A 73 -1.47 -9.60 13.26
CA ARG A 73 -2.90 -9.50 12.98
C ARG A 73 -3.68 -9.55 14.30
N ILE A 74 -4.53 -8.56 14.52
CA ILE A 74 -5.48 -8.53 15.64
C ILE A 74 -6.85 -8.87 15.08
N TRP A 75 -7.48 -9.90 15.64
CA TRP A 75 -8.76 -10.43 15.19
C TRP A 75 -9.54 -10.95 16.40
N ASP A 76 -10.86 -11.00 16.26
CA ASP A 76 -11.74 -11.56 17.30
C ASP A 76 -11.76 -13.08 17.19
N ALA A 77 -11.22 -13.76 18.20
CA ALA A 77 -11.12 -15.21 18.30
C ALA A 77 -12.31 -15.85 19.01
N THR A 78 -13.51 -15.28 18.86
CA THR A 78 -14.74 -15.87 19.38
C THR A 78 -14.83 -17.35 18.95
N PRO A 79 -15.01 -18.30 19.89
CA PRO A 79 -15.08 -19.74 19.60
C PRO A 79 -16.22 -20.14 18.66
#